data_AF-A0A8T4BRG9-F1
#
_entry.id   AF-A0A8T4BRG9-F1
#
_cell.length_a   1.000
_cell.length_b   1.000
_cell.length_c   1.000
_cell.angle_alpha   90.00
_cell.angle_beta   90.00
_cell.angle_gamma   90.00
#
_symmetry.space_group_name_H-M   'P 1'
#
loop_
_entity.id
_entity.type
_entity.pdbx_description
1 polymer ?
#
loop_
_entity_poly.entity_id
_entity_poly.type
_entity_poly.pdbx_seq_one_letter_code
_entity_poly.pdbx_strand_id
1 'polypeptide(L)'
;MKLDKFDMIFAGVGGQGVLTVAGIVARAALIQGYNVKGAELHGLSMRFGAVETHLRFGNDVHSPLVKKGEADLIISLEPIETVRVSRYAKDDTNYVFDRKEQMPISVYLENKPYPSMKDVVSALKKNSPKGKIFDLSASDVARKEYGSVVAANVILLGKAIKEGLIPLKKDSVLKAMAQVLPAKVLEANKKILDLGFSLK
;
A
#
# COMPACT_ATOMS: atom_id res chain seq x y z
N MET A 1 -0.98 17.74 -17.65
CA MET A 1 -0.18 16.59 -18.13
C MET A 1 -1.06 15.36 -18.15
N LYS A 2 -1.09 14.62 -19.26
CA LYS A 2 -1.75 13.30 -19.30
C LYS A 2 -0.82 12.30 -18.60
N LEU A 3 -1.35 11.53 -17.65
CA LEU A 3 -0.65 10.40 -17.02
C LEU A 3 -0.88 9.18 -17.91
N ASP A 4 0.15 8.67 -18.58
CA ASP A 4 -0.01 7.51 -19.46
C ASP A 4 -0.32 6.26 -18.63
N LYS A 5 0.49 6.01 -17.60
CA LYS A 5 0.36 4.87 -16.70
C LYS A 5 1.02 5.16 -15.35
N PHE A 6 0.44 4.63 -14.29
CA PHE A 6 1.01 4.54 -12.95
C PHE A 6 0.71 3.16 -12.37
N ASP A 7 1.75 2.45 -11.96
CA ASP A 7 1.71 1.06 -11.51
C ASP A 7 1.96 0.95 -10.01
N MET A 8 1.01 0.37 -9.29
CA MET A 8 1.08 0.19 -7.84
C MET A 8 0.93 -1.27 -7.45
N ILE A 9 1.67 -1.66 -6.41
CA ILE A 9 1.43 -2.88 -5.66
C ILE A 9 1.00 -2.54 -4.25
N PHE A 10 -0.04 -3.22 -3.77
CA PHE A 10 -0.40 -3.26 -2.37
C PHE A 10 -0.10 -4.65 -1.81
N ALA A 11 0.47 -4.71 -0.62
CA ALA A 11 0.83 -6.00 -0.01
C ALA A 11 0.61 -6.02 1.50
N GLY A 12 0.40 -7.21 2.05
CA GLY A 12 0.31 -7.39 3.49
C GLY A 12 -0.30 -8.72 3.85
N VAL A 13 -0.86 -8.80 5.04
CA VAL A 13 -1.51 -9.99 5.59
C VAL A 13 -3.02 -9.80 5.65
N GLY A 14 -3.77 -10.88 5.39
CA GLY A 14 -5.23 -10.89 5.43
C GLY A 14 -5.79 -10.29 6.73
N GLY A 15 -6.67 -9.30 6.59
CA GLY A 15 -7.28 -8.54 7.71
C GLY A 15 -6.72 -7.14 7.93
N GLN A 16 -5.59 -6.76 7.31
CA GLN A 16 -4.98 -5.44 7.48
C GLN A 16 -5.61 -4.33 6.59
N GLY A 17 -6.57 -4.68 5.73
CA GLY A 17 -7.24 -3.72 4.85
C GLY A 17 -6.48 -3.34 3.58
N VAL A 18 -5.64 -4.25 3.05
CA VAL A 18 -4.90 -4.09 1.78
C VAL A 18 -5.86 -3.75 0.62
N LEU A 19 -6.94 -4.51 0.47
CA LEU A 19 -7.94 -4.28 -0.58
C LEU A 19 -8.70 -2.96 -0.39
N THR A 20 -8.94 -2.56 0.86
CA THR A 20 -9.63 -1.30 1.16
C THR A 20 -8.81 -0.11 0.66
N VAL A 21 -7.51 -0.07 0.96
CA VAL A 21 -6.65 1.02 0.50
C VAL A 21 -6.45 1.00 -1.02
N ALA A 22 -6.30 -0.18 -1.62
CA ALA A 22 -6.27 -0.33 -3.07
C ALA A 22 -7.56 0.19 -3.73
N GLY A 23 -8.71 -0.14 -3.17
CA GLY A 23 -10.02 0.33 -3.63
C GLY A 23 -10.20 1.83 -3.52
N ILE A 24 -9.69 2.47 -2.46
CA ILE A 24 -9.68 3.94 -2.33
C ILE A 24 -8.87 4.58 -3.47
N VAL A 25 -7.67 4.07 -3.74
CA VAL A 25 -6.82 4.61 -4.82
C VAL A 25 -7.45 4.38 -6.19
N ALA A 26 -7.96 3.17 -6.44
CA ALA A 26 -8.66 2.83 -7.67
C ALA A 26 -9.84 3.77 -7.93
N ARG A 27 -10.66 4.00 -6.90
CA ARG A 27 -11.83 4.86 -7.02
C ARG A 27 -11.44 6.33 -7.17
N ALA A 28 -10.37 6.77 -6.52
CA ALA A 28 -9.84 8.12 -6.68
C ALA A 28 -9.33 8.36 -8.11
N ALA A 29 -8.67 7.37 -8.73
CA ALA A 29 -8.23 7.43 -10.11
C ALA A 29 -9.41 7.49 -11.10
N LEU A 30 -10.46 6.67 -10.88
CA LEU A 30 -11.71 6.74 -11.67
C LEU A 30 -12.39 8.11 -11.57
N ILE A 31 -12.43 8.72 -10.38
CA ILE A 31 -12.99 10.06 -10.16
C ILE A 31 -12.22 11.12 -10.98
N GLN A 32 -10.94 10.90 -11.27
CA GLN A 32 -10.14 11.79 -12.13
C GLN A 32 -10.23 11.47 -13.63
N GLY A 33 -11.04 10.47 -14.01
CA GLY A 33 -11.22 10.07 -15.40
C GLY A 33 -10.12 9.16 -15.96
N TYR A 34 -9.27 8.58 -15.10
CA TYR A 34 -8.29 7.59 -15.56
C TYR A 34 -8.95 6.21 -15.79
N ASN A 35 -8.42 5.47 -16.75
CA ASN A 35 -8.67 4.04 -16.85
C ASN A 35 -8.00 3.34 -15.67
N VAL A 36 -8.69 2.37 -15.08
CA VAL A 36 -8.18 1.60 -13.94
C VAL A 36 -8.32 0.11 -14.25
N LYS A 37 -7.24 -0.64 -14.03
CA LYS A 37 -7.21 -2.10 -14.08
C LYS A 37 -6.50 -2.60 -12.83
N GLY A 38 -6.99 -3.68 -12.24
CA GLY A 38 -6.36 -4.28 -11.08
C GLY A 38 -6.62 -5.76 -11.03
N ALA A 39 -5.77 -6.46 -10.29
CA ALA A 39 -5.90 -7.87 -10.00
C ALA A 39 -5.56 -8.12 -8.53
N GLU A 40 -6.41 -8.88 -7.87
CA GLU A 40 -6.19 -9.32 -6.50
C GLU A 40 -5.61 -10.73 -6.55
N LEU A 41 -4.43 -10.90 -5.94
CA LEU A 41 -3.78 -12.18 -5.76
C LEU A 41 -3.79 -12.47 -4.26
N HIS A 42 -4.81 -13.21 -3.83
CA HIS A 42 -4.89 -13.73 -2.47
C HIS A 42 -4.70 -15.24 -2.50
N GLY A 43 -3.97 -15.79 -1.52
CA GLY A 43 -3.95 -17.23 -1.30
C GLY A 43 -5.33 -17.77 -0.88
N LEU A 44 -5.46 -19.08 -0.79
CA LEU A 44 -6.70 -19.74 -0.32
C LEU A 44 -7.08 -19.39 1.14
N SER A 45 -6.17 -18.77 1.90
CA SER A 45 -6.41 -18.37 3.29
C SER A 45 -6.82 -16.90 3.41
N MET A 46 -8.10 -16.66 3.73
CA MET A 46 -8.67 -15.32 3.92
C MET A 46 -8.18 -14.60 5.20
N ARG A 47 -7.52 -15.31 6.13
CA ARG A 47 -6.90 -14.73 7.34
C ARG A 47 -5.46 -15.22 7.46
N PHE A 48 -4.55 -14.34 7.87
CA PHE A 48 -3.11 -14.63 8.04
C PHE A 48 -2.34 -15.06 6.77
N GLY A 49 -3.00 -15.10 5.62
CA GLY A 49 -2.38 -15.32 4.32
C GLY A 49 -1.74 -14.04 3.76
N ALA A 50 -0.74 -14.23 2.91
CA ALA A 50 -0.18 -13.18 2.07
C ALA A 50 -1.25 -12.64 1.12
N VAL A 51 -1.34 -11.32 1.02
CA VAL A 51 -2.22 -10.59 0.11
C VAL A 51 -1.34 -9.71 -0.77
N GLU A 52 -1.48 -9.87 -2.07
CA GLU A 52 -0.83 -9.06 -3.10
C GLU A 52 -1.92 -8.49 -4.01
N THR A 53 -1.87 -7.20 -4.30
CA THR A 53 -2.87 -6.56 -5.15
C THR A 53 -2.19 -5.62 -6.12
N HIS A 54 -2.45 -5.84 -7.40
CA HIS A 54 -1.98 -5.01 -8.49
C HIS A 54 -3.02 -3.94 -8.79
N LEU A 55 -2.57 -2.71 -8.95
CA LEU A 55 -3.40 -1.61 -9.41
C LEU A 55 -2.64 -0.79 -10.43
N ARG A 56 -3.25 -0.57 -11.58
CA ARG A 56 -2.69 0.22 -12.68
C ARG A 56 -3.71 1.24 -13.09
N PHE A 57 -3.29 2.49 -13.26
CA PHE A 57 -4.19 3.53 -13.74
C PHE A 57 -3.48 4.58 -14.59
N GLY A 58 -4.22 5.18 -15.51
CA GLY A 58 -3.69 6.16 -16.46
C GLY A 58 -4.60 6.26 -17.68
N ASN A 59 -4.13 6.93 -18.73
CA ASN A 59 -4.86 6.99 -20.00
C ASN A 59 -4.67 5.69 -20.80
N ASP A 60 -3.52 5.03 -20.66
CA ASP A 60 -3.10 3.90 -21.50
C ASP A 60 -2.85 2.64 -20.66
N VAL A 61 -3.93 2.01 -20.16
CA VAL A 61 -3.86 0.81 -19.31
C VAL A 61 -4.70 -0.32 -19.90
N HIS A 62 -4.02 -1.35 -20.39
CA HIS A 62 -4.64 -2.47 -21.13
C HIS A 62 -4.62 -3.82 -20.42
N SER A 63 -3.93 -3.95 -19.30
CA SER A 63 -3.87 -5.21 -18.53
C SER A 63 -3.89 -4.94 -17.03
N PRO A 64 -4.35 -5.87 -16.19
CA PRO A 64 -4.48 -5.65 -14.75
C PRO A 64 -3.20 -5.92 -13.96
N LEU A 65 -2.24 -6.66 -14.53
CA LEU A 65 -1.02 -7.07 -13.83
C LEU A 65 0.12 -6.08 -14.06
N VAL A 66 0.75 -5.66 -12.96
CA VAL A 66 2.01 -4.92 -13.01
C VAL A 66 3.11 -5.90 -13.39
N LYS A 67 3.92 -5.55 -14.39
CA LYS A 67 5.04 -6.39 -14.82
C LYS A 67 6.16 -6.35 -13.77
N LYS A 68 6.97 -7.39 -13.72
CA LYS A 68 8.20 -7.39 -12.90
C LYS A 68 9.09 -6.22 -13.36
N GLY A 69 9.63 -5.46 -12.42
CA GLY A 69 10.46 -4.30 -12.75
C GLY A 69 9.71 -3.07 -13.25
N GLU A 70 8.40 -2.90 -12.96
CA GLU A 70 7.62 -1.75 -13.46
C GLU A 70 6.82 -0.97 -12.40
N ALA A 71 6.78 -1.40 -11.13
CA ALA A 71 6.00 -0.72 -10.11
C ALA A 71 6.56 0.69 -9.81
N ASP A 72 5.71 1.72 -9.77
CA ASP A 72 6.10 3.08 -9.37
C ASP A 72 6.07 3.25 -7.84
N LEU A 73 5.10 2.60 -7.19
CA LEU A 73 4.91 2.68 -5.75
C LEU A 73 4.42 1.35 -5.17
N ILE A 74 5.02 0.97 -4.05
CA ILE A 74 4.59 -0.18 -3.24
C ILE A 74 4.12 0.33 -1.89
N ILE A 75 2.86 0.07 -1.56
CA ILE A 75 2.30 0.32 -0.21
C ILE A 75 2.10 -1.03 0.48
N SER A 76 2.67 -1.22 1.66
CA SER A 76 2.55 -2.50 2.34
C SER A 76 2.34 -2.40 3.85
N LEU A 77 1.55 -3.33 4.39
CA LEU A 77 1.20 -3.39 5.81
C LEU A 77 2.04 -4.42 6.58
N GLU A 78 3.04 -5.02 5.93
CA GLU A 78 3.88 -6.05 6.53
C GLU A 78 5.29 -6.07 5.88
N PRO A 79 6.39 -6.01 6.67
CA PRO A 79 7.74 -5.89 6.12
C PRO A 79 8.21 -7.04 5.20
N ILE A 80 7.94 -8.31 5.54
CA ILE A 80 8.31 -9.45 4.68
C ILE A 80 7.50 -9.42 3.39
N GLU A 81 6.21 -9.11 3.45
CA GLU A 81 5.39 -9.00 2.25
C GLU A 81 5.84 -7.83 1.36
N THR A 82 6.36 -6.75 1.95
CA THR A 82 7.03 -5.67 1.21
C THR A 82 8.23 -6.19 0.42
N VAL A 83 9.10 -6.99 1.06
CA VAL A 83 10.24 -7.62 0.38
C VAL A 83 9.77 -8.61 -0.68
N ARG A 84 8.74 -9.41 -0.41
CA ARG A 84 8.18 -10.38 -1.37
C ARG A 84 7.75 -9.69 -2.66
N VAL A 85 7.02 -8.59 -2.57
CA VAL A 85 6.52 -7.86 -3.76
C VAL A 85 7.55 -6.92 -4.38
N SER A 86 8.69 -6.67 -3.71
CA SER A 86 9.76 -5.84 -4.27
C SER A 86 10.35 -6.37 -5.58
N ARG A 87 10.06 -7.63 -5.97
CA ARG A 87 10.34 -8.16 -7.32
C ARG A 87 9.65 -7.41 -8.46
N TYR A 88 8.62 -6.61 -8.18
CA TYR A 88 7.97 -5.73 -9.16
C TYR A 88 8.61 -4.35 -9.23
N ALA A 89 9.56 -4.03 -8.35
CA ALA A 89 10.21 -2.74 -8.31
C ALA A 89 11.20 -2.55 -9.47
N LYS A 90 11.21 -1.34 -10.01
CA LYS A 90 12.26 -0.74 -10.84
C LYS A 90 13.20 0.09 -9.97
N ASP A 91 14.23 0.64 -10.61
CA ASP A 91 15.27 1.44 -9.96
C ASP A 91 14.78 2.57 -9.05
N ASP A 92 13.64 3.18 -9.36
CA ASP A 92 13.08 4.36 -8.70
C ASP A 92 11.72 4.10 -8.02
N THR A 93 11.33 2.83 -7.85
CA THR A 93 10.12 2.47 -7.09
C THR A 93 10.18 2.96 -5.66
N ASN A 94 9.15 3.67 -5.23
CA ASN A 94 9.05 4.10 -3.85
C ASN A 94 8.35 3.03 -2.99
N TYR A 95 8.72 2.95 -1.71
CA TYR A 95 8.09 2.08 -0.73
C TYR A 95 7.51 2.91 0.42
N VAL A 96 6.26 2.62 0.79
CA VAL A 96 5.64 3.13 2.01
C VAL A 96 5.05 1.95 2.76
N PHE A 97 5.65 1.57 3.88
CA PHE A 97 5.23 0.38 4.59
C PHE A 97 5.20 0.51 6.10
N ASP A 98 4.43 -0.35 6.75
CA ASP A 98 4.37 -0.45 8.20
C ASP A 98 5.48 -1.35 8.74
N ARG A 99 6.16 -0.92 9.79
CA ARG A 99 7.19 -1.69 10.52
C ARG A 99 6.61 -2.81 11.37
N LYS A 100 5.28 -2.84 11.55
CA LYS A 100 4.63 -3.84 12.38
C LYS A 100 4.84 -5.24 11.81
N GLU A 101 5.56 -6.06 12.56
CA GLU A 101 5.79 -7.46 12.22
C GLU A 101 4.50 -8.25 12.44
N GLN A 102 4.02 -8.89 11.38
CA GLN A 102 2.92 -9.83 11.44
C GLN A 102 3.28 -11.02 10.58
N MET A 103 3.91 -12.02 11.20
CA MET A 103 4.45 -13.18 10.49
C MET A 103 3.34 -13.87 9.66
N PRO A 104 3.45 -13.90 8.32
CA PRO A 104 2.53 -14.63 7.48
C PRO A 104 2.61 -16.13 7.76
N ILE A 105 1.47 -16.84 7.65
CA ILE A 105 1.43 -18.27 7.98
C ILE A 105 2.39 -19.11 7.13
N SER A 106 2.61 -18.73 5.87
CA SER A 106 3.56 -19.40 4.97
C SER A 106 5.00 -19.32 5.48
N VAL A 107 5.39 -18.20 6.09
CA VAL A 107 6.72 -18.01 6.68
C VAL A 107 6.84 -18.75 8.01
N TYR A 108 5.78 -18.69 8.82
CA TYR A 108 5.71 -19.43 10.08
C TYR A 108 5.93 -20.94 9.88
N LEU A 109 5.28 -21.52 8.86
CA LEU A 109 5.40 -22.94 8.53
C LEU A 109 6.82 -23.34 8.07
N GLU A 110 7.60 -22.39 7.55
CA GLU A 110 9.00 -22.63 7.16
C GLU A 110 9.98 -22.56 8.34
N ASN A 111 9.49 -22.22 9.55
CA ASN A 111 10.29 -22.09 10.78
C ASN A 111 11.52 -21.17 10.63
N LYS A 112 11.40 -20.12 9.83
CA LYS A 112 12.46 -19.12 9.60
C LYS A 112 12.31 -17.96 10.59
N PRO A 113 13.43 -17.42 11.10
CA PRO A 113 13.38 -16.22 11.93
C PRO A 113 12.87 -15.03 11.11
N TYR A 114 12.16 -14.12 11.77
CA TYR A 114 11.78 -12.86 11.17
C TYR A 114 13.05 -12.03 10.89
N PRO A 115 13.25 -11.49 9.67
CA PRO A 115 14.45 -10.73 9.35
C PRO A 115 14.48 -9.41 10.12
N SER A 116 15.68 -8.89 10.40
CA SER A 116 15.77 -7.58 11.02
C SER A 116 15.25 -6.49 10.07
N MET A 117 14.71 -5.39 10.62
CA MET A 117 14.31 -4.24 9.80
C MET A 117 15.45 -3.67 8.96
N LYS A 118 16.71 -3.82 9.41
CA LYS A 118 17.90 -3.45 8.63
C LYS A 118 18.03 -4.31 7.38
N ASP A 119 17.79 -5.62 7.49
CA ASP A 119 17.84 -6.55 6.36
C ASP A 119 16.68 -6.31 5.39
N VAL A 120 15.48 -6.03 5.91
CA VAL A 120 14.32 -5.60 5.11
C VAL A 120 14.70 -4.38 4.27
N VAL A 121 15.13 -3.29 4.91
CA VAL A 121 15.48 -2.05 4.20
C VAL A 121 16.65 -2.28 3.22
N SER A 122 17.64 -3.10 3.58
CA SER A 122 18.75 -3.45 2.68
C SER A 122 18.26 -4.17 1.41
N ALA A 123 17.34 -5.13 1.55
CA ALA A 123 16.74 -5.84 0.43
C ALA A 123 15.93 -4.90 -0.48
N LEU A 124 15.14 -4.00 0.11
CA LEU A 124 14.36 -3.01 -0.66
C LEU A 124 15.27 -2.05 -1.44
N LYS A 125 16.34 -1.52 -0.81
CA LYS A 125 17.33 -0.66 -1.49
C LYS A 125 18.04 -1.37 -2.63
N LYS A 126 18.28 -2.67 -2.52
CA LYS A 126 18.88 -3.45 -3.61
C LYS A 126 17.97 -3.51 -4.85
N ASN A 127 16.66 -3.60 -4.64
CA ASN A 127 15.67 -3.70 -5.73
C ASN A 127 15.24 -2.34 -6.29
N SER A 128 15.39 -1.25 -5.53
CA SER A 128 15.13 0.13 -5.97
C SER A 128 16.14 1.10 -5.37
N PRO A 129 17.36 1.19 -5.93
CA PRO A 129 18.44 2.01 -5.38
C PRO A 129 18.19 3.52 -5.42
N LYS A 130 17.31 4.01 -6.30
CA LYS A 130 16.96 5.43 -6.47
C LYS A 130 15.61 5.77 -5.83
N GLY A 131 14.82 4.78 -5.43
CA GLY A 131 13.53 4.96 -4.80
C GLY A 131 13.62 5.43 -3.35
N LYS A 132 12.57 6.12 -2.89
CA LYS A 132 12.43 6.49 -1.48
C LYS A 132 11.83 5.33 -0.68
N ILE A 133 12.25 5.18 0.56
CA ILE A 133 11.72 4.19 1.50
C ILE A 133 11.18 4.94 2.72
N PHE A 134 9.90 4.72 3.02
CA PHE A 134 9.24 5.20 4.22
C PHE A 134 8.73 4.00 5.02
N ASP A 135 9.42 3.67 6.10
CA ASP A 135 9.03 2.64 7.04
C ASP A 135 8.40 3.30 8.28
N LEU A 136 7.09 3.16 8.47
CA LEU A 136 6.35 3.87 9.51
C LEU A 136 5.94 2.92 10.63
N SER A 137 5.76 3.43 11.84
CA SER A 137 5.05 2.71 12.91
C SER A 137 3.53 2.89 12.80
N ALA A 138 2.97 2.66 11.60
CA ALA A 138 1.60 3.05 11.28
C ALA A 138 0.56 2.30 12.15
N SER A 139 0.71 0.99 12.36
CA SER A 139 -0.19 0.22 13.23
C SER A 139 -0.14 0.66 14.69
N ASP A 140 1.05 0.99 15.21
CA ASP A 140 1.19 1.40 16.61
C ASP A 140 0.54 2.78 16.83
N VAL A 141 0.74 3.71 15.89
CA VAL A 141 0.07 5.02 15.90
C VAL A 141 -1.46 4.84 15.75
N ALA A 142 -1.91 4.03 14.81
CA ALA A 142 -3.33 3.74 14.58
C ALA A 142 -4.00 3.16 15.84
N ARG A 143 -3.33 2.22 16.52
CA ARG A 143 -3.79 1.64 17.79
C ARG A 143 -3.87 2.68 18.90
N LYS A 144 -2.87 3.55 19.04
CA LYS A 144 -2.81 4.57 20.08
C LYS A 144 -3.92 5.62 19.92
N GLU A 145 -4.11 6.14 18.70
CA GLU A 145 -4.99 7.28 18.46
C GLU A 145 -6.46 6.88 18.19
N TYR A 146 -6.71 5.66 17.67
CA TYR A 146 -8.04 5.23 17.23
C TYR A 146 -8.46 3.85 17.74
N GLY A 147 -7.63 3.18 18.55
CA GLY A 147 -7.95 1.85 19.09
C GLY A 147 -8.04 0.73 18.06
N SER A 148 -7.58 0.97 16.82
CA SER A 148 -7.69 0.01 15.71
C SER A 148 -6.43 -0.01 14.86
N VAL A 149 -5.86 -1.19 14.67
CA VAL A 149 -4.70 -1.40 13.78
C VAL A 149 -5.07 -1.30 12.30
N VAL A 150 -6.34 -1.51 11.93
CA VAL A 150 -6.79 -1.46 10.53
C VAL A 150 -6.60 -0.07 9.92
N ALA A 151 -6.61 0.99 10.74
CA ALA A 151 -6.39 2.35 10.29
C ALA A 151 -4.97 2.61 9.75
N ALA A 152 -4.01 1.70 9.97
CA ALA A 152 -2.66 1.80 9.41
C ALA A 152 -2.65 1.96 7.88
N ASN A 153 -3.57 1.30 7.17
CA ASN A 153 -3.64 1.35 5.71
C ASN A 153 -3.90 2.76 5.17
N VAL A 154 -4.75 3.53 5.84
CA VAL A 154 -5.08 4.93 5.49
C VAL A 154 -3.94 5.86 5.92
N ILE A 155 -3.23 5.58 7.01
CA ILE A 155 -2.04 6.33 7.41
C ILE A 155 -0.95 6.23 6.32
N LEU A 156 -0.65 5.01 5.86
CA LEU A 156 0.34 4.79 4.80
C LEU A 156 -0.06 5.50 3.50
N LEU A 157 -1.35 5.43 3.12
CA LEU A 157 -1.87 6.20 1.98
C LEU A 157 -1.67 7.71 2.17
N GLY A 158 -1.94 8.22 3.38
CA GLY A 158 -1.72 9.62 3.73
C GLY A 158 -0.27 10.04 3.53
N LYS A 159 0.68 9.24 4.03
CA LYS A 159 2.12 9.48 3.82
C LYS A 159 2.47 9.48 2.33
N ALA A 160 1.99 8.51 1.56
CA ALA A 160 2.26 8.44 0.12
C ALA A 160 1.76 9.68 -0.64
N ILE A 161 0.58 10.21 -0.27
CA ILE A 161 0.04 11.45 -0.85
C ILE A 161 0.88 12.66 -0.43
N LYS A 162 1.23 12.77 0.85
CA LYS A 162 2.02 13.88 1.39
C LYS A 162 3.38 14.01 0.70
N GLU A 163 4.03 12.88 0.43
CA GLU A 163 5.33 12.79 -0.21
C GLU A 163 5.26 12.91 -1.74
N GLY A 164 4.05 13.10 -2.30
CA GLY A 164 3.83 13.25 -3.75
C GLY A 164 4.08 11.98 -4.54
N LEU A 165 3.99 10.80 -3.91
CA LEU A 165 4.31 9.51 -4.52
C LEU A 165 3.14 8.94 -5.34
N ILE A 166 1.95 9.54 -5.24
CA ILE A 166 0.77 9.11 -6.01
C ILE A 166 0.30 10.31 -6.84
N PRO A 167 0.13 10.17 -8.17
CA PRO A 167 -0.33 11.23 -9.05
C PRO A 167 -1.85 11.42 -8.97
N LEU A 168 -2.39 11.52 -7.75
CA LEU A 168 -3.81 11.74 -7.46
C LEU A 168 -3.97 12.91 -6.50
N LYS A 169 -5.08 13.63 -6.64
CA LYS A 169 -5.42 14.78 -5.80
C LYS A 169 -6.03 14.27 -4.51
N LYS A 170 -5.65 14.89 -3.39
CA LYS A 170 -6.24 14.61 -2.07
C LYS A 170 -7.77 14.65 -2.09
N ASP A 171 -8.37 15.63 -2.75
CA ASP A 171 -9.83 15.75 -2.86
C ASP A 171 -10.49 14.55 -3.53
N SER A 172 -9.85 13.98 -4.55
CA SER A 172 -10.33 12.76 -5.21
C SER A 172 -10.24 11.56 -4.28
N VAL A 173 -9.19 11.49 -3.45
CA VAL A 173 -9.03 10.45 -2.42
C VAL A 173 -10.11 10.59 -1.34
N LEU A 174 -10.38 11.80 -0.84
CA LEU A 174 -11.44 12.03 0.14
C LEU A 174 -12.83 11.65 -0.39
N LYS A 175 -13.11 11.95 -1.66
CA LYS A 175 -14.35 11.52 -2.33
C LYS A 175 -14.42 10.00 -2.49
N ALA A 176 -13.31 9.37 -2.85
CA ALA A 176 -13.21 7.91 -2.97
C ALA A 176 -13.44 7.21 -1.62
N MET A 177 -12.86 7.74 -0.54
CA MET A 177 -13.08 7.22 0.81
C MET A 177 -14.57 7.20 1.18
N ALA A 178 -15.32 8.24 0.82
CA ALA A 178 -16.77 8.27 1.05
C ALA A 178 -17.56 7.20 0.27
N GLN A 179 -16.99 6.67 -0.81
CA GLN A 179 -17.63 5.65 -1.65
C GLN A 179 -17.16 4.23 -1.32
N VAL A 180 -15.99 4.08 -0.71
CA VAL A 180 -15.39 2.78 -0.36
C VAL A 180 -15.61 2.42 1.11
N LEU A 181 -15.57 3.40 2.00
CA LEU A 181 -15.67 3.18 3.44
C LEU A 181 -17.12 3.27 3.94
N PRO A 182 -17.51 2.48 4.95
CA PRO A 182 -18.79 2.68 5.62
C PRO A 182 -18.92 4.09 6.20
N ALA A 183 -20.09 4.71 6.07
CA ALA A 183 -20.33 6.09 6.52
C ALA A 183 -19.93 6.34 7.98
N LYS A 184 -20.18 5.36 8.88
CA LYS A 184 -19.83 5.43 10.31
C LYS A 184 -18.34 5.60 10.61
N VAL A 185 -17.44 5.20 9.71
CA VAL A 185 -15.99 5.31 9.90
C VAL A 185 -15.35 6.41 9.06
N LEU A 186 -16.11 7.08 8.20
CA LEU A 186 -15.57 8.03 7.22
C LEU A 186 -14.87 9.22 7.88
N GLU A 187 -15.52 9.90 8.82
CA GLU A 187 -14.96 11.09 9.47
C GLU A 187 -13.69 10.78 10.27
N ALA A 188 -13.66 9.64 10.97
CA ALA A 188 -12.45 9.16 11.62
C ALA A 188 -11.33 8.90 10.60
N ASN A 189 -11.64 8.24 9.48
CA ASN A 189 -10.65 7.92 8.45
C ASN A 189 -10.10 9.15 7.73
N LYS A 190 -10.87 10.23 7.57
CA LYS A 190 -10.35 11.50 7.05
C LYS A 190 -9.25 12.06 7.95
N LYS A 191 -9.44 12.03 9.28
CA LYS A 191 -8.42 12.44 10.25
C LYS A 191 -7.21 11.50 10.25
N ILE A 192 -7.44 10.19 10.08
CA ILE A 192 -6.38 9.19 9.93
C ILE A 192 -5.53 9.46 8.67
N LEU A 193 -6.15 9.86 7.56
CA LEU A 193 -5.43 10.23 6.34
C LEU A 193 -4.50 11.43 6.60
N ASP A 194 -5.01 12.45 7.29
CA ASP A 194 -4.23 13.64 7.67
C ASP A 194 -3.11 13.32 8.65
N LEU A 195 -3.30 12.35 9.53
CA LEU A 195 -2.24 11.85 10.42
C LEU A 195 -1.07 11.25 9.63
N GLY A 196 -1.32 10.59 8.50
CA GLY A 196 -0.25 10.15 7.60
C GLY A 196 0.65 11.29 7.09
N PHE A 197 0.16 12.53 7.06
CA PHE A 197 0.92 13.70 6.60
C PHE A 197 1.89 14.23 7.66
N SER A 198 1.67 13.91 8.94
CA SER A 198 2.49 14.38 10.05
C SER A 198 3.58 13.37 10.47
N LEU A 199 3.48 12.12 10.05
CA LEU A 199 4.47 11.09 10.34
C LEU A 199 5.75 11.32 9.54
N LYS A 200 6.89 11.25 10.24
CA LYS A 200 8.23 11.36 9.66
C LYS A 200 8.66 10.02 9.09
#